data_AF-A0A1N6KVY2-F1
#
_entry.id   AF-A0A1N6KVY2-F1
#
_cell.length_a   1.000
_cell.length_b   1.000
_cell.length_c   1.000
_cell.angle_alpha   90.00
_cell.angle_beta   90.00
_cell.angle_gamma   90.00
#
_symmetry.space_group_name_H-M   'P 1'
#
loop_
_entity.id
_entity.type
_entity.pdbx_description
1 polymer ?
#
loop_
_entity_poly.entity_id
_entity_poly.type
_entity_poly.pdbx_seq_one_letter_code
_entity_poly.pdbx_strand_id
1 'polypeptide(L)'
;MDIESNKELTRSDLEPAAFERPLPSGRTLVVRVGAAGEELEVRDRGGALELSISLTEAGPMVRIRAARIALESPETISLQCRRFEVDATEAVQLQSGGEVRIQANELRVRTVEDVHLDGAMIRLNCDPPPGPAPEANGPALEV
;
A
#
# COMPACT_ATOMS: atom_id res chain seq x y z
N MET A 1 17.67 50.55 29.27
CA MET A 1 16.51 49.68 29.52
C MET A 1 16.11 49.24 28.13
N ASP A 2 16.86 48.26 27.64
CA ASP A 2 16.97 47.94 26.23
C ASP A 2 16.29 46.61 26.01
N ILE A 3 15.16 46.65 25.32
CA ILE A 3 14.42 45.46 24.91
C ILE A 3 15.04 45.03 23.58
N GLU A 4 15.84 43.97 23.63
CA GLU A 4 16.48 43.39 22.45
C GLU A 4 15.44 42.86 21.45
N SER A 5 15.69 43.26 20.21
CA SER A 5 14.98 42.94 18.99
C SER A 5 14.63 41.47 18.80
N ASN A 6 13.36 41.26 18.47
CA ASN A 6 12.81 40.03 17.91
C ASN A 6 13.59 39.66 16.63
N LYS A 7 14.39 38.59 16.68
CA LYS A 7 15.11 38.06 15.52
C LYS A 7 14.14 37.19 14.73
N GLU A 8 13.67 37.71 13.60
CA GLU A 8 12.97 36.92 12.58
C GLU A 8 13.85 35.73 12.20
N LEU A 9 13.40 34.51 12.53
CA LEU A 9 14.03 33.29 12.05
C LEU A 9 13.79 33.20 10.54
N THR A 10 14.77 33.65 9.78
CA THR A 10 14.85 33.47 8.33
C THR A 10 14.84 31.98 7.99
N ARG A 11 14.08 31.64 6.94
CA ARG A 11 13.78 30.31 6.39
C ARG A 11 15.01 29.51 5.89
N SER A 12 16.23 29.86 6.31
CA SER A 12 17.50 29.44 5.70
C SER A 12 18.45 28.65 6.63
N ASP A 13 18.07 28.38 7.89
CA ASP A 13 18.93 27.68 8.87
C ASP A 13 18.40 26.28 9.26
N LEU A 14 17.66 25.60 8.38
CA LEU A 14 17.28 24.21 8.62
C LEU A 14 18.46 23.30 8.26
N GLU A 15 19.44 23.21 9.16
CA GLU A 15 20.24 21.99 9.32
C GLU A 15 19.27 20.79 9.22
N PRO A 16 19.58 19.74 8.44
CA PRO A 16 18.68 18.60 8.34
C PRO A 16 18.44 18.07 9.75
N ALA A 17 17.24 18.31 10.27
CA ALA A 17 16.87 17.90 11.61
C ALA A 17 16.69 16.39 11.55
N ALA A 18 17.77 15.69 11.87
CA ALA A 18 17.79 14.25 12.00
C ALA A 18 17.48 13.90 13.45
N PHE A 19 16.27 13.41 13.71
CA PHE A 19 15.91 12.82 15.00
C PHE A 19 16.20 11.32 14.93
N GLU A 20 17.13 10.86 15.76
CA GLU A 20 17.43 9.43 15.90
C GLU A 20 16.99 8.92 17.27
N ARG A 21 16.25 7.81 17.27
CA ARG A 21 15.74 7.17 18.49
C ARG A 21 16.04 5.67 18.49
N PRO A 22 16.89 5.18 19.41
CA PRO A 22 17.03 3.75 19.62
C PRO A 22 15.72 3.16 20.16
N LEU A 23 15.33 2.01 19.63
CA LEU A 23 14.16 1.24 20.03
C LEU A 23 14.59 0.08 20.95
N PRO A 24 13.74 -0.37 21.89
CA PRO A 24 14.07 -1.49 22.79
C PRO A 24 14.45 -2.80 22.07
N SER A 25 14.03 -2.96 20.82
CA SER A 25 14.41 -4.09 19.98
C SER A 25 15.85 -3.99 19.43
N GLY A 26 16.65 -2.99 19.79
CA GLY A 26 17.97 -2.73 19.21
C GLY A 26 17.95 -2.13 17.80
N ARG A 27 16.76 -1.73 17.32
CA ARG A 27 16.57 -1.02 16.05
C ARG A 27 16.73 0.48 16.26
N THR A 28 16.89 1.23 15.18
CA THR A 28 16.95 2.70 15.25
C THR A 28 15.88 3.30 14.35
N LEU A 29 15.05 4.18 14.92
CA LEU A 29 14.15 5.05 14.17
C LEU A 29 14.92 6.32 13.80
N VAL A 30 14.89 6.70 12.53
CA VAL A 30 15.49 7.95 12.03
C VAL A 30 14.40 8.76 11.34
N VAL A 31 14.25 10.01 11.73
CA VAL A 31 13.39 10.99 11.05
C VAL A 31 14.29 12.08 10.51
N ARG A 32 14.25 12.36 9.22
CA ARG A 32 14.96 13.48 8.59
C ARG A 32 13.95 14.46 8.04
N VAL A 33 14.07 15.72 8.44
CA VAL A 33 13.29 16.83 7.87
C VAL A 33 14.28 17.90 7.41
N GLY A 34 14.25 18.26 6.14
CA GLY A 34 15.13 19.28 5.59
C GLY A 34 14.74 19.72 4.19
N ALA A 35 15.59 20.56 3.59
CA ALA A 35 15.37 21.08 2.23
C ALA A 35 15.29 19.98 1.15
N ALA A 36 15.87 18.81 1.41
CA ALA A 36 15.83 17.64 0.52
C ALA A 36 14.55 16.80 0.66
N GLY A 37 13.69 17.10 1.64
CA GLY A 37 12.43 16.39 1.87
C GLY A 37 12.28 15.88 3.31
N GLU A 38 11.23 15.08 3.49
CA GLU A 38 10.89 14.43 4.76
C GLU A 38 11.02 12.91 4.61
N GLU A 39 11.75 12.26 5.51
CA GLU A 39 11.98 10.82 5.48
C GLU A 39 11.90 10.19 6.87
N LEU A 40 11.24 9.04 6.95
CA LEU A 40 11.17 8.17 8.12
C LEU A 40 11.85 6.85 7.77
N GLU A 41 12.84 6.43 8.56
CA GLU A 41 13.53 5.15 8.39
C GLU A 41 13.49 4.32 9.68
N VAL A 42 13.33 3.00 9.52
CA VAL A 42 13.65 2.02 10.57
C VAL A 42 14.84 1.20 10.10
N ARG A 43 15.90 1.20 10.91
CA ARG A 43 17.13 0.43 10.67
C ARG A 43 17.23 -0.74 11.65
N ASP A 44 17.73 -1.87 11.16
CA ASP A 44 17.98 -3.06 11.96
C ASP A 44 19.18 -2.86 12.94
N ARG A 45 19.53 -3.91 13.67
CA ARG A 45 20.66 -3.91 14.62
C ARG A 45 22.03 -3.71 13.95
N GLY A 46 22.15 -4.05 12.66
CA GLY A 46 23.34 -3.86 11.83
C GLY A 46 23.36 -2.53 11.08
N GLY A 47 22.32 -1.71 11.22
CA GLY A 47 22.17 -0.43 10.52
C GLY A 47 21.56 -0.53 9.12
N ALA A 48 21.15 -1.72 8.66
CA ALA A 48 20.50 -1.89 7.37
C ALA A 48 19.05 -1.38 7.41
N LEU A 49 18.61 -0.76 6.32
CA LEU A 49 17.26 -0.19 6.20
C LEU A 49 16.20 -1.30 6.06
N GLU A 50 15.28 -1.39 7.02
CA GLU A 50 14.13 -2.31 7.00
C GLU A 50 12.84 -1.66 6.46
N LEU A 51 12.61 -0.38 6.75
CA LEU A 51 11.44 0.38 6.30
C LEU A 51 11.88 1.82 6.02
N SER A 52 11.47 2.37 4.88
CA SER A 52 11.51 3.82 4.66
C SER A 52 10.17 4.37 4.17
N ILE A 53 9.85 5.58 4.59
CA ILE A 53 8.78 6.40 4.05
C ILE A 53 9.42 7.72 3.65
N SER A 54 9.44 8.03 2.36
CA SER A 54 9.93 9.32 1.86
C SER A 54 8.77 10.12 1.28
N LEU A 55 8.61 11.36 1.72
CA LEU A 55 7.63 12.29 1.15
C LEU A 55 8.29 12.99 -0.04
N THR A 56 7.91 12.57 -1.24
CA THR A 56 8.44 13.13 -2.49
C THR A 56 7.44 14.11 -3.10
N GLU A 57 7.86 14.93 -4.07
CA GLU A 57 6.94 15.80 -4.83
C GLU A 57 5.84 15.01 -5.55
N ALA A 58 6.12 13.76 -5.94
CA ALA A 58 5.14 12.85 -6.54
C ALA A 58 4.21 12.19 -5.51
N GLY A 59 4.41 12.44 -4.22
CA GLY A 59 3.69 11.85 -3.09
C GLY A 59 4.56 10.96 -2.20
N PRO A 60 3.97 10.39 -1.14
CA PRO A 60 4.67 9.49 -0.23
C PRO A 60 5.06 8.18 -0.94
N MET A 61 6.33 7.78 -0.79
CA MET A 61 6.85 6.49 -1.21
C MET A 61 7.17 5.65 0.03
N VAL A 62 6.49 4.52 0.16
CA VAL A 62 6.76 3.53 1.20
C VAL A 62 7.60 2.40 0.60
N ARG A 63 8.72 2.08 1.24
CA ARG A 63 9.58 0.96 0.87
C ARG A 63 9.83 0.06 2.07
N ILE A 64 9.54 -1.22 1.91
CA ILE A 64 9.74 -2.22 2.96
C ILE A 64 10.77 -3.23 2.46
N ARG A 65 11.80 -3.46 3.26
CA ARG A 65 12.79 -4.53 3.11
C ARG A 65 12.74 -5.37 4.38
N ALA A 66 11.92 -6.40 4.36
CA ALA A 66 11.72 -7.25 5.52
C ALA A 66 11.83 -8.72 5.13
N ALA A 67 12.21 -9.57 6.09
CA ALA A 67 12.17 -11.02 5.92
C ALA A 67 10.74 -11.54 5.73
N ARG A 68 9.74 -10.85 6.31
CA ARG A 68 8.32 -11.18 6.19
C ARG A 68 7.47 -9.92 6.31
N ILE A 69 6.42 -9.83 5.49
CA ILE A 69 5.37 -8.81 5.58
C ILE A 69 4.04 -9.53 5.78
N ALA A 70 3.24 -9.08 6.73
CA ALA A 70 1.88 -9.56 6.96
C ALA A 70 0.92 -8.36 7.00
N LEU A 71 -0.18 -8.46 6.26
CA LEU A 71 -1.27 -7.49 6.28
C LEU A 71 -2.50 -8.20 6.83
N GLU A 72 -2.98 -7.75 7.99
CA GLU A 72 -4.13 -8.33 8.67
C GLU A 72 -5.17 -7.23 8.89
N SER A 73 -6.43 -7.52 8.57
CA SER A 73 -7.56 -6.63 8.82
C SER A 73 -8.77 -7.47 9.23
N PRO A 74 -9.47 -7.13 10.32
CA PRO A 74 -10.65 -7.87 10.75
C PRO A 74 -11.85 -7.71 9.80
N GLU A 75 -11.85 -6.65 8.98
CA GLU A 75 -12.97 -6.33 8.09
C GLU A 75 -12.56 -6.31 6.63
N THR A 76 -11.69 -5.38 6.21
CA THR A 76 -11.38 -5.18 4.79
C THR A 76 -9.97 -4.66 4.57
N ILE A 77 -9.34 -5.15 3.49
CA ILE A 77 -8.14 -4.56 2.88
C ILE A 77 -8.56 -4.14 1.47
N SER A 78 -8.33 -2.87 1.11
CA SER A 78 -8.61 -2.32 -0.23
C SER A 78 -7.35 -1.70 -0.81
N LEU A 79 -7.08 -2.02 -2.08
CA LEU A 79 -5.93 -1.51 -2.83
C LEU A 79 -6.43 -0.84 -4.11
N GLN A 80 -6.44 0.50 -4.14
CA GLN A 80 -6.73 1.27 -5.35
C GLN A 80 -5.44 1.81 -5.94
N CYS A 81 -5.10 1.37 -7.15
CA CYS A 81 -3.89 1.80 -7.84
C CYS A 81 -4.07 1.74 -9.35
N ARG A 82 -3.19 2.44 -10.08
CA ARG A 82 -3.17 2.39 -11.56
C ARG A 82 -2.54 1.10 -12.09
N ARG A 83 -1.57 0.53 -11.36
CA ARG A 83 -0.84 -0.68 -11.72
C ARG A 83 -0.53 -1.44 -10.44
N PHE A 84 -0.91 -2.71 -10.40
CA PHE A 84 -0.60 -3.65 -9.33
C PHE A 84 0.24 -4.79 -9.91
N GLU A 85 1.44 -4.99 -9.37
CA GLU A 85 2.36 -6.04 -9.82
C GLU A 85 2.78 -6.87 -8.63
N VAL A 86 2.74 -8.18 -8.83
CA VAL A 86 3.20 -9.17 -7.86
C VAL A 86 4.18 -10.05 -8.59
N ASP A 87 5.43 -10.04 -8.12
CA ASP A 87 6.48 -10.94 -8.56
C ASP A 87 6.89 -11.80 -7.39
N ALA A 88 6.76 -13.12 -7.53
CA ALA A 88 7.04 -14.09 -6.49
C ALA A 88 7.83 -15.25 -7.07
N THR A 89 8.90 -15.65 -6.39
CA THR A 89 9.83 -16.68 -6.86
C THR A 89 9.36 -18.10 -6.58
N GLU A 90 8.54 -18.29 -5.54
CA GLU A 90 8.06 -19.62 -5.13
C GLU A 90 6.59 -19.83 -5.48
N ALA A 91 5.69 -19.02 -4.89
CA ALA A 91 4.26 -19.16 -5.10
C ALA A 91 3.49 -17.87 -4.78
N VAL A 92 2.36 -17.70 -5.45
CA VAL A 92 1.28 -16.77 -5.06
C VAL A 92 0.03 -17.61 -4.78
N GLN A 93 -0.52 -17.51 -3.56
CA GLN A 93 -1.72 -18.24 -3.15
C GLN A 93 -2.83 -17.25 -2.79
N LEU A 94 -3.99 -17.37 -3.45
CA LEU A 94 -5.21 -16.63 -3.10
C LEU A 94 -6.22 -17.64 -2.57
N GLN A 95 -6.64 -17.48 -1.31
CA GLN A 95 -7.62 -18.34 -0.67
C GLN A 95 -8.75 -17.47 -0.10
N SER A 96 -9.99 -17.90 -0.33
CA SER A 96 -11.19 -17.28 0.24
C SER A 96 -12.08 -18.39 0.78
N GLY A 97 -12.67 -18.17 1.96
CA GLY A 97 -13.75 -19.04 2.46
C GLY A 97 -15.06 -18.86 1.68
N GLY A 98 -15.14 -17.83 0.83
CA GLY A 98 -16.28 -17.54 -0.04
C GLY A 98 -15.84 -17.36 -1.50
N GLU A 99 -16.38 -16.35 -2.17
CA GLU A 99 -16.10 -16.09 -3.58
C GLU A 99 -14.73 -15.43 -3.79
N VAL A 100 -14.04 -15.80 -4.88
CA VAL A 100 -12.96 -15.00 -5.48
C VAL A 100 -13.44 -14.54 -6.85
N ARG A 101 -13.47 -13.22 -7.06
CA ARG A 101 -13.91 -12.62 -8.32
C ARG A 101 -12.78 -11.85 -8.97
N ILE A 102 -12.41 -12.23 -10.20
CA ILE A 102 -11.43 -11.53 -11.03
C ILE A 102 -12.17 -10.93 -12.22
N GLN A 103 -12.17 -9.60 -12.33
CA GLN A 103 -12.79 -8.86 -13.43
C GLN A 103 -11.71 -8.12 -14.21
N ALA A 104 -11.60 -8.41 -15.50
CA ALA A 104 -10.66 -7.77 -16.40
C ALA A 104 -11.21 -7.81 -17.83
N ASN A 105 -10.77 -6.88 -18.69
CA ASN A 105 -11.07 -6.91 -20.11
C ASN A 105 -10.38 -8.10 -20.81
N GLU A 106 -9.21 -8.51 -20.31
CA GLU A 106 -8.46 -9.65 -20.80
C GLU A 106 -7.79 -10.36 -19.63
N LEU A 107 -7.93 -11.69 -19.57
CA LEU A 107 -7.21 -12.56 -18.64
C LEU A 107 -6.26 -13.44 -19.45
N ARG A 108 -4.96 -13.32 -19.20
CA ARG A 108 -3.92 -14.18 -19.78
C ARG A 108 -3.31 -15.04 -18.69
N VAL A 109 -3.38 -16.35 -18.85
CA VAL A 109 -2.72 -17.32 -17.98
C VAL A 109 -1.75 -18.12 -18.84
N ARG A 110 -0.52 -18.27 -18.35
CA ARG A 110 0.51 -19.10 -19.00
C ARG A 110 1.19 -19.93 -17.93
N THR A 111 1.23 -21.24 -18.16
CA THR A 111 1.98 -22.21 -17.36
C THR A 111 2.98 -22.90 -18.28
N VAL A 112 4.08 -23.38 -17.71
CA VAL A 112 5.02 -24.27 -18.43
C VAL A 112 4.43 -25.68 -18.50
N GLU A 113 3.80 -26.09 -17.41
CA GLU A 113 3.11 -27.37 -17.26
C GLU A 113 1.59 -27.10 -17.35
N ASP A 114 0.82 -27.62 -16.41
CA ASP A 114 -0.63 -27.69 -16.53
C ASP A 114 -1.40 -26.52 -15.90
N VAL A 115 -2.62 -26.32 -16.38
CA VAL A 115 -3.66 -25.53 -15.71
C VAL A 115 -4.76 -26.48 -15.26
N HIS A 116 -4.96 -26.57 -13.94
CA HIS A 116 -6.05 -27.36 -13.36
C HIS A 116 -7.22 -26.44 -13.00
N LEU A 117 -8.42 -26.81 -13.45
CA LEU A 117 -9.67 -26.12 -13.15
C LEU A 117 -10.68 -27.17 -12.69
N ASP A 118 -11.01 -27.12 -11.39
CA ASP A 118 -11.97 -28.02 -10.78
C ASP A 118 -13.20 -27.24 -10.33
N GLY A 119 -14.38 -27.72 -10.70
CA GLY A 119 -15.64 -27.13 -10.30
C GLY A 119 -16.80 -27.94 -10.80
N ALA A 120 -17.95 -27.82 -10.12
CA ALA A 120 -19.18 -28.49 -10.56
C ALA A 120 -19.63 -28.01 -11.96
N MET A 121 -19.25 -26.79 -12.35
CA MET A 121 -19.55 -26.21 -13.66
C MET A 121 -18.45 -25.24 -14.07
N ILE A 122 -17.90 -25.42 -15.28
CA ILE A 122 -16.98 -24.48 -15.93
C ILE A 122 -17.66 -23.96 -17.19
N ARG A 123 -17.95 -22.66 -17.20
CA ARG A 123 -18.56 -21.97 -18.34
C ARG A 123 -17.49 -21.27 -19.15
N LEU A 124 -17.39 -21.62 -20.42
CA LEU A 124 -16.45 -21.00 -21.35
C LEU A 124 -17.25 -20.30 -22.46
N ASN A 125 -16.95 -19.04 -22.72
CA ASN A 125 -17.59 -18.21 -23.75
C ASN A 125 -19.12 -18.08 -23.59
N CYS A 126 -19.62 -18.01 -22.36
CA CYS A 126 -21.04 -17.71 -22.12
C CYS A 126 -21.28 -16.21 -22.09
N ASP A 127 -22.48 -15.79 -22.48
CA ASP A 127 -22.92 -14.43 -22.23
C ASP A 127 -22.83 -14.13 -20.72
N PRO A 128 -22.43 -12.91 -20.35
CA PRO A 128 -22.46 -12.52 -18.95
C PRO A 128 -23.89 -12.74 -18.43
N PRO A 129 -24.05 -13.34 -17.23
CA PRO A 129 -25.36 -13.39 -16.62
C PRO A 129 -25.92 -11.96 -16.57
N PRO A 130 -27.23 -11.78 -16.83
CA PRO A 130 -27.83 -10.46 -16.79
C PRO A 130 -27.45 -9.81 -15.46
N GLY A 131 -26.95 -8.57 -15.54
CA GLY A 131 -26.58 -7.81 -14.36
C GLY A 131 -27.76 -7.71 -13.38
N PRO A 132 -27.50 -7.42 -12.09
CA PRO A 132 -28.57 -7.19 -11.15
C PRO A 132 -29.55 -6.18 -11.76
N ALA A 133 -30.83 -6.53 -11.78
CA ALA A 133 -31.87 -5.62 -12.27
C ALA A 133 -31.72 -4.29 -11.52
N PRO A 134 -31.81 -3.14 -12.21
CA PRO A 134 -31.79 -1.86 -11.51
C PRO A 134 -32.85 -1.92 -10.42
N GLU A 135 -32.43 -1.70 -9.17
CA GLU A 135 -33.35 -1.59 -8.05
C GLU A 135 -34.44 -0.62 -8.50
N ALA A 136 -35.67 -1.12 -8.56
CA ALA A 136 -36.81 -0.32 -8.94
C ALA A 136 -36.88 0.79 -7.89
N ASN A 137 -36.40 1.98 -8.23
CA ASN A 137 -36.65 3.19 -7.48
C ASN A 137 -38.18 3.28 -7.35
N GLY A 138 -38.67 2.87 -6.18
CA GLY A 138 -40.06 3.06 -5.80
C GLY A 138 -40.41 4.54 -5.97
N PRO A 139 -41.65 4.86 -6.33
CA PRO A 139 -42.01 6.23 -6.63
C PRO A 139 -41.68 7.12 -5.43
N ALA A 140 -41.04 8.26 -5.72
CA ALA A 140 -40.92 9.34 -4.77
C ALA A 140 -42.33 9.69 -4.26
N LEU A 141 -42.58 9.40 -3.00
CA LEU A 141 -43.74 9.92 -2.29
C LEU A 141 -43.53 11.43 -2.16
N GLU A 142 -44.15 12.20 -3.06
CA GLU A 142 -44.48 13.60 -2.79
C GLU A 142 -45.58 13.62 -1.72
N VAL A 143 -45.22 14.05 -0.50
CA VAL A 143 -46.11 14.71 0.47
C VAL A 143 -45.30 15.76 1.23
#